data_AF-A0A7X8Q7N8-F1
#
_entry.id   AF-A0A7X8Q7N8-F1
#
_cell.length_a   1.000
_cell.length_b   1.000
_cell.length_c   1.000
_cell.angle_alpha   90.00
_cell.angle_beta   90.00
_cell.angle_gamma   90.00
#
_symmetry.space_group_name_H-M   'P 1'
#
loop_
_entity.id
_entity.type
_entity.pdbx_description
1 polymer ?
#
loop_
_entity_poly.entity_id
_entity_poly.type
_entity_poly.pdbx_seq_one_letter_code
_entity_poly.pdbx_strand_id
1 'polypeptide(L)'
;MKKVIVVILIIFGVSNAYTQDLIKEIQKLTLANDSLQKQVIKPLNDSILKLNSAHSIEIAKLNEQLKVIEIEKSELNKNIKTLESTVGELNKNKIKVERDNLKAKCDSLIIKVKELENLISAKDKQIAQEKELGQQKSIQEKEKGKSEILNLIIQTYNKPLDELIINTTIKSVERDMSIVGDKTVVQQKLLSLQKYFNSEQVLNEKYSEQRVENALIQLKSIEQTELVLKLIDKLSKYKLCNDGLKTTIDKILEIDKKFVANDDYTQETKWKDISSELAWYFRNYRFNFIDYPYLSEIVLEIIKLKQKDANTDIAILKEKL
;
A
#
# COMPACT_ATOMS: atom_id res chain seq x y z
N MET A 1 164.67 21.17 60.11
CA MET A 1 163.29 20.67 59.92
C MET A 1 162.34 21.31 60.93
N LYS A 2 161.97 22.59 60.72
CA LYS A 2 161.14 23.43 61.62
C LYS A 2 159.73 23.77 61.07
N LYS A 3 159.30 23.18 59.94
CA LYS A 3 158.07 23.62 59.23
C LYS A 3 156.96 22.58 59.05
N VAL A 4 157.19 21.30 59.36
CA VAL A 4 156.19 20.23 59.11
C VAL A 4 155.27 19.98 60.31
N ILE A 5 155.72 20.27 61.53
CA ILE A 5 154.96 19.94 62.75
C ILE A 5 153.87 20.99 63.08
N VAL A 6 154.01 22.24 62.63
CA VAL A 6 153.02 23.31 62.85
C VAL A 6 151.77 23.16 61.97
N VAL A 7 151.89 22.54 60.79
CA VAL A 7 150.76 22.35 59.87
C VAL A 7 149.86 21.19 60.30
N ILE A 8 150.42 20.19 60.99
CA ILE A 8 149.67 19.07 61.56
C ILE A 8 148.80 19.54 62.74
N LEU A 9 149.21 20.60 63.45
CA LEU A 9 148.46 21.19 64.56
C LEU A 9 147.20 21.97 64.13
N ILE A 10 146.99 22.26 62.84
CA ILE A 10 145.81 23.01 62.37
C ILE A 10 144.80 22.09 61.67
N ILE A 11 145.26 21.07 60.94
CA ILE A 11 144.37 20.19 60.18
C ILE A 11 143.58 19.24 61.10
N PHE A 12 144.17 18.82 62.23
CA PHE A 12 143.45 17.98 63.21
C PHE A 12 142.46 18.76 64.09
N GLY A 13 142.62 20.08 64.24
CA GLY A 13 141.67 20.93 64.97
C GLY A 13 140.37 21.19 64.19
N VAL A 14 140.45 21.29 62.86
CA VAL A 14 139.29 21.62 62.00
C VAL A 14 138.47 20.38 61.61
N SER A 15 139.10 19.19 61.61
CA SER A 15 138.44 17.94 61.21
C SER A 15 137.44 17.40 62.24
N ASN A 16 137.65 17.68 63.54
CA ASN A 16 136.82 17.13 64.63
C ASN A 16 135.52 17.92 64.87
N ALA A 17 135.50 19.21 64.57
CA ALA A 17 134.28 20.03 64.71
C ALA A 17 133.24 19.69 63.63
N TYR A 18 133.66 19.40 62.40
CA TYR A 18 132.77 19.09 61.28
C TYR A 18 132.17 17.67 61.33
N THR A 19 132.90 16.72 61.93
CA THR A 19 132.41 15.34 62.12
C THR A 19 131.37 15.23 63.23
N GLN A 20 131.44 16.06 64.28
CA GLN A 20 130.46 16.03 65.36
C GLN A 20 129.08 16.57 64.95
N ASP A 21 129.02 17.60 64.10
CA ASP A 21 127.73 18.11 63.59
C ASP A 21 127.09 17.14 62.59
N LEU A 22 127.86 16.51 61.70
CA LEU A 22 127.35 15.49 60.78
C LEU A 22 126.77 14.27 61.51
N ILE A 23 127.43 13.82 62.58
CA ILE A 23 126.93 12.68 63.39
C ILE A 23 125.63 13.05 64.10
N LYS A 24 125.51 14.27 64.64
CA LYS A 24 124.25 14.74 65.25
C LYS A 24 123.13 14.84 64.23
N GLU A 25 123.42 15.32 63.01
CA GLU A 25 122.44 15.44 61.95
C GLU A 25 122.00 14.07 61.42
N ILE A 26 122.93 13.11 61.28
CA ILE A 26 122.64 11.71 60.96
C ILE A 26 121.81 11.04 62.06
N GLN A 27 122.11 11.28 63.34
CA GLN A 27 121.31 10.74 64.44
C GLN A 27 119.90 11.34 64.45
N LYS A 28 119.78 12.64 64.18
CA LYS A 28 118.48 13.32 64.09
C LYS A 28 117.66 12.82 62.90
N LEU A 29 118.30 12.60 61.75
CA LEU A 29 117.66 11.99 60.57
C LEU A 29 117.30 10.52 60.82
N THR A 30 118.14 9.75 61.49
CA THR A 30 117.84 8.36 61.86
C THR A 30 116.64 8.28 62.80
N LEU A 31 116.58 9.13 63.82
CA LEU A 31 115.43 9.21 64.72
C LEU A 31 114.17 9.73 64.01
N ALA A 32 114.31 10.69 63.09
CA ALA A 32 113.20 11.16 62.27
C ALA A 32 112.68 10.08 61.32
N ASN A 33 113.57 9.26 60.75
CA ASN A 33 113.23 8.17 59.86
C ASN A 33 112.57 7.01 60.63
N ASP A 34 113.09 6.67 61.82
CA ASP A 34 112.45 5.71 62.73
C ASP A 34 111.07 6.19 63.20
N SER A 35 110.94 7.50 63.45
CA SER A 35 109.67 8.12 63.80
C SER A 35 108.68 8.07 62.63
N LEU A 36 109.13 8.39 61.40
CA LEU A 36 108.32 8.26 60.18
C LEU A 36 107.89 6.81 59.95
N GLN A 37 108.80 5.86 60.12
CA GLN A 37 108.54 4.43 59.98
C GLN A 37 107.45 3.97 60.97
N LYS A 38 107.56 4.37 62.24
CA LYS A 38 106.67 3.91 63.32
C LYS A 38 105.35 4.68 63.39
N GLN A 39 105.37 5.99 63.19
CA GLN A 39 104.18 6.84 63.38
C GLN A 39 103.37 7.02 62.10
N VAL A 40 103.99 6.91 60.92
CA VAL A 40 103.30 7.16 59.65
C VAL A 40 103.23 5.91 58.79
N ILE A 41 104.37 5.31 58.43
CA ILE A 41 104.39 4.22 57.44
C ILE A 41 103.68 2.97 57.97
N LYS A 42 104.02 2.52 59.18
CA LYS A 42 103.42 1.32 59.76
C LYS A 42 101.89 1.46 59.97
N PRO A 43 101.37 2.54 60.59
CA PRO A 43 99.92 2.74 60.73
C PRO A 43 99.19 2.88 59.41
N LEU A 44 99.80 3.52 58.40
CA LEU A 44 99.23 3.65 57.07
C LEU A 44 99.14 2.27 56.38
N ASN A 45 100.21 1.48 56.46
CA ASN A 45 100.24 0.14 55.87
C ASN A 45 99.23 -0.81 56.55
N ASP A 46 99.13 -0.76 57.88
CA ASP A 46 98.13 -1.51 58.64
C ASP A 46 96.70 -1.08 58.27
N SER A 47 96.48 0.22 58.01
CA SER A 47 95.19 0.75 57.56
C SER A 47 94.85 0.31 56.14
N ILE A 48 95.82 0.30 55.22
CA ILE A 48 95.65 -0.19 53.85
C ILE A 48 95.32 -1.68 53.85
N LEU A 49 96.00 -2.50 54.66
CA LEU A 49 95.72 -3.93 54.79
C LEU A 49 94.31 -4.19 55.33
N LYS A 50 93.88 -3.42 56.35
CA LYS A 50 92.51 -3.49 56.86
C LYS A 50 91.47 -3.06 55.81
N LEU A 51 91.73 -2.01 55.05
CA LEU A 51 90.84 -1.56 53.99
C LEU A 51 90.73 -2.59 52.85
N ASN A 52 91.85 -3.17 52.42
CA ASN A 52 91.88 -4.18 51.38
C ASN A 52 91.15 -5.46 51.78
N SER A 53 91.32 -5.91 53.02
CA SER A 53 90.56 -7.06 53.55
C SER A 53 89.06 -6.76 53.64
N ALA A 54 88.68 -5.55 54.09
CA ALA A 54 87.27 -5.13 54.10
C ALA A 54 86.65 -5.10 52.68
N HIS A 55 87.33 -4.49 51.71
CA HIS A 55 86.88 -4.47 50.31
C HIS A 55 86.81 -5.88 49.70
N SER A 56 87.75 -6.76 50.01
CA SER A 56 87.72 -8.14 49.51
C SER A 56 86.49 -8.91 50.02
N ILE A 57 86.13 -8.72 51.30
CA ILE A 57 84.91 -9.30 51.88
C ILE A 57 83.65 -8.72 51.20
N GLU A 58 83.64 -7.42 50.93
CA GLU A 58 82.52 -6.75 50.27
C GLU A 58 82.34 -7.20 48.82
N ILE A 59 83.44 -7.32 48.06
CA ILE A 59 83.44 -7.89 46.70
C ILE A 59 82.91 -9.33 46.71
N ALA A 60 83.32 -10.15 47.67
CA ALA A 60 82.83 -11.52 47.80
C ALA A 60 81.31 -11.55 48.06
N LYS A 61 80.80 -10.68 48.93
CA LYS A 61 79.35 -10.55 49.19
C LYS A 61 78.58 -10.10 47.94
N LEU A 62 79.08 -9.09 47.23
CA LEU A 62 78.45 -8.58 46.01
C LEU A 62 78.43 -9.64 44.90
N ASN A 63 79.49 -10.41 44.74
CA ASN A 63 79.55 -11.52 43.78
C ASN A 63 78.53 -12.62 44.11
N GLU A 64 78.33 -12.93 45.40
CA GLU A 64 77.33 -13.91 45.80
C GLU A 64 75.90 -13.39 45.53
N GLN A 65 75.64 -12.12 45.81
CA GLN A 65 74.36 -11.48 45.46
C GLN A 65 74.10 -11.49 43.94
N LEU A 66 75.12 -11.23 43.13
CA LEU A 66 75.01 -11.29 41.66
C LEU A 66 74.62 -12.69 41.18
N LYS A 67 75.23 -13.74 41.73
CA LYS A 67 74.87 -15.12 41.39
C LYS A 67 73.42 -15.45 41.73
N VAL A 68 72.94 -15.02 42.90
CA VAL A 68 71.54 -15.21 43.29
C VAL A 68 70.61 -14.52 42.30
N ILE A 69 70.89 -13.27 41.93
CA ILE A 69 70.10 -12.52 40.94
C ILE A 69 70.12 -13.21 39.57
N GLU A 70 71.25 -13.77 39.15
CA GLU A 70 71.34 -14.51 37.87
C GLU A 70 70.49 -15.78 37.87
N ILE A 71 70.45 -16.51 39.00
CA ILE A 71 69.57 -17.67 39.18
C ILE A 71 68.10 -17.25 39.11
N GLU A 72 67.71 -16.22 39.86
CA GLU A 72 66.34 -15.69 39.87
C GLU A 72 65.91 -15.22 38.47
N LYS A 73 66.78 -14.52 37.74
CA LYS A 73 66.52 -14.09 36.36
C LYS A 73 66.30 -15.27 35.41
N SER A 74 67.10 -16.32 35.56
CA SER A 74 66.98 -17.54 34.76
C SER A 74 65.65 -18.25 35.02
N GLU A 75 65.22 -18.33 36.28
CA GLU A 75 63.96 -18.92 36.68
C GLU A 75 62.75 -18.10 36.21
N LEU A 76 62.81 -16.77 36.36
CA LEU A 76 61.78 -15.87 35.86
C LEU A 76 61.59 -16.01 34.34
N ASN A 77 62.68 -16.11 33.59
CA ASN A 77 62.63 -16.32 32.13
C ASN A 77 61.98 -17.66 31.75
N LYS A 78 62.20 -18.73 32.52
CA LYS A 78 61.51 -20.01 32.31
C LYS A 78 60.01 -19.89 32.60
N ASN A 79 59.63 -19.18 33.65
CA ASN A 79 58.24 -18.95 34.01
C ASN A 79 57.50 -18.14 32.95
N ILE A 80 58.13 -17.08 32.41
CA ILE A 80 57.58 -16.28 31.31
C ILE A 80 57.29 -17.17 30.09
N LYS A 81 58.26 -17.98 29.63
CA LYS A 81 58.06 -18.88 28.49
C LYS A 81 56.92 -19.88 28.71
N THR A 82 56.78 -20.39 29.92
CA THR A 82 55.71 -21.33 30.27
C THR A 82 54.33 -20.65 30.23
N LEU A 83 54.24 -19.43 30.76
CA LEU A 83 53.02 -18.62 30.72
C LEU A 83 52.64 -18.25 29.28
N GLU A 84 53.61 -17.86 28.44
CA GLU A 84 53.39 -17.56 27.02
C GLU A 84 52.80 -18.77 26.28
N SER A 85 53.35 -19.97 26.51
CA SER A 85 52.81 -21.21 25.94
C SER A 85 51.38 -21.48 26.40
N THR A 86 51.10 -21.31 27.69
CA THR A 86 49.79 -21.54 28.29
C THR A 86 48.74 -20.56 27.73
N VAL A 87 49.10 -19.28 27.60
CA VAL A 87 48.23 -18.26 26.99
C VAL A 87 47.94 -18.59 25.52
N GLY A 88 48.94 -19.06 24.77
CA GLY A 88 48.77 -19.51 23.39
C GLY A 88 47.76 -20.66 23.25
N GLU A 89 47.86 -21.67 24.12
CA GLU A 89 46.93 -22.81 24.13
C GLU A 89 45.51 -22.41 24.50
N LEU A 90 45.35 -21.57 25.54
CA LEU A 90 44.04 -21.06 25.96
C LEU A 90 43.36 -20.27 24.83
N ASN A 91 44.11 -19.41 24.14
CA ASN A 91 43.59 -18.65 23.00
C ASN A 91 43.17 -19.57 21.85
N LYS A 92 43.98 -20.58 21.51
CA LYS A 92 43.63 -21.57 20.47
C LYS A 92 42.36 -22.34 20.82
N ASN A 93 42.23 -22.76 22.08
CA ASN A 93 41.05 -23.48 22.54
C ASN A 93 39.80 -22.60 22.54
N LYS A 94 39.90 -21.33 22.99
CA LYS A 94 38.79 -20.38 22.95
C LYS A 94 38.29 -20.14 21.53
N ILE A 95 39.21 -19.90 20.58
CA ILE A 95 38.87 -19.71 19.16
C ILE A 95 38.19 -20.96 18.60
N LYS A 96 38.69 -22.16 18.94
CA LYS A 96 38.09 -23.43 18.49
C LYS A 96 36.65 -23.58 19.01
N VAL A 97 36.42 -23.32 20.30
CA VAL A 97 35.09 -23.42 20.93
C VAL A 97 34.12 -22.42 20.32
N GLU A 98 34.52 -21.16 20.14
CA GLU A 98 33.68 -20.13 19.52
C GLU A 98 33.33 -20.50 18.07
N ARG A 99 34.31 -20.98 17.28
CA ARG A 99 34.10 -21.46 15.93
C ARG A 99 33.11 -22.63 15.88
N ASP A 100 33.28 -23.62 16.75
CA ASP A 100 32.43 -24.82 16.77
C ASP A 100 30.99 -24.46 17.19
N ASN A 101 30.83 -23.53 18.15
CA ASN A 101 29.53 -22.98 18.54
C ASN A 101 28.84 -22.21 17.40
N LEU A 102 29.59 -21.37 16.66
CA LEU A 102 29.07 -20.65 15.50
C LEU A 102 28.67 -21.61 14.38
N LYS A 103 29.46 -22.65 14.14
CA LYS A 103 29.16 -23.69 13.16
C LYS A 103 27.86 -24.41 13.50
N ALA A 104 27.70 -24.84 14.75
CA ALA A 104 26.46 -25.49 15.20
C ALA A 104 25.22 -24.60 15.04
N LYS A 105 25.35 -23.29 15.31
CA LYS A 105 24.27 -22.32 15.04
C LYS A 105 23.96 -22.19 13.56
N CYS A 106 24.99 -22.15 12.70
CA CYS A 106 24.83 -22.08 11.25
C CYS A 106 24.09 -23.33 10.72
N ASP A 107 24.52 -24.51 11.14
CA ASP A 107 23.90 -25.78 10.74
C ASP A 107 22.43 -25.84 11.19
N SER A 108 22.11 -25.36 12.40
CA SER A 108 20.73 -25.25 12.89
C SER A 108 19.88 -24.28 12.06
N LEU A 109 20.44 -23.14 11.65
CA LEU A 109 19.74 -22.18 10.79
C LEU A 109 19.48 -22.75 9.40
N ILE A 110 20.42 -23.49 8.83
CA ILE A 110 20.25 -24.16 7.52
C ILE A 110 19.06 -25.14 7.57
N ILE A 111 18.92 -25.90 8.66
CA ILE A 111 17.79 -26.81 8.85
C ILE A 111 16.47 -26.03 8.88
N LYS A 112 16.40 -24.96 9.68
CA LYS A 112 15.19 -24.12 9.78
C LYS A 112 14.80 -23.47 8.45
N VAL A 113 15.78 -23.03 7.65
CA VAL A 113 15.53 -22.47 6.32
C VAL A 113 14.86 -23.52 5.43
N LYS A 114 15.38 -24.75 5.39
CA LYS A 114 14.78 -25.84 4.61
C LYS A 114 13.35 -26.19 5.06
N GLU A 115 13.11 -26.19 6.37
CA GLU A 115 11.77 -26.42 6.93
C GLU A 115 10.79 -25.32 6.48
N LEU A 116 11.22 -24.06 6.51
CA LEU A 116 10.42 -22.92 6.04
C LEU A 116 10.19 -22.96 4.53
N GLU A 117 11.19 -23.32 3.73
CA GLU A 117 11.05 -23.49 2.27
C GLU A 117 10.01 -24.56 1.92
N ASN A 118 10.03 -25.69 2.64
CA ASN A 118 9.04 -26.76 2.47
C ASN A 118 7.62 -26.29 2.85
N LEU A 119 7.49 -25.55 3.96
CA LEU A 119 6.23 -24.96 4.39
C LEU A 119 5.67 -23.96 3.37
N ILE A 120 6.53 -23.09 2.82
CA ILE A 120 6.16 -22.14 1.78
C ILE A 120 5.67 -22.88 0.54
N SER A 121 6.42 -23.88 0.06
CA SER A 121 6.01 -24.68 -1.11
C SER A 121 4.67 -25.39 -0.91
N ALA A 122 4.42 -25.93 0.29
CA ALA A 122 3.14 -26.55 0.63
C ALA A 122 2.00 -25.52 0.64
N LYS A 123 2.23 -24.32 1.19
CA LYS A 123 1.25 -23.24 1.22
C LYS A 123 0.95 -22.68 -0.17
N ASP A 124 1.96 -22.54 -1.03
CA ASP A 124 1.77 -22.09 -2.41
C ASP A 124 0.90 -23.08 -3.20
N LYS A 125 1.11 -24.38 -3.02
CA LYS A 125 0.24 -25.42 -3.62
C LYS A 125 -1.19 -25.32 -3.12
N GLN A 126 -1.40 -25.10 -1.82
CA GLN A 126 -2.73 -24.92 -1.24
C GLN A 126 -3.43 -23.68 -1.83
N ILE A 127 -2.72 -22.56 -1.94
CA ILE A 127 -3.26 -21.31 -2.53
C ILE A 127 -3.65 -21.53 -4.00
N ALA A 128 -2.84 -22.25 -4.78
CA ALA A 128 -3.16 -22.55 -6.16
C ALA A 128 -4.45 -23.39 -6.29
N GLN A 129 -4.59 -24.43 -5.45
CA GLN A 129 -5.78 -25.29 -5.42
C GLN A 129 -7.05 -24.51 -5.00
N GLU A 130 -6.96 -23.67 -3.97
CA GLU A 130 -8.09 -22.85 -3.52
C GLU A 130 -8.52 -21.82 -4.58
N LYS A 131 -7.57 -21.24 -5.33
CA LYS A 131 -7.87 -20.34 -6.44
C LYS A 131 -8.61 -21.06 -7.56
N GLU A 132 -8.16 -22.25 -7.96
CA GLU A 132 -8.80 -23.05 -9.00
C GLU A 132 -10.21 -23.47 -8.58
N LEU A 133 -10.38 -23.96 -7.35
CA LEU A 133 -11.68 -24.33 -6.80
C LEU A 133 -12.63 -23.11 -6.74
N GLY A 134 -12.13 -21.95 -6.32
CA GLY A 134 -12.89 -20.71 -6.28
C GLY A 134 -13.36 -20.27 -7.67
N GLN A 135 -12.52 -20.39 -8.69
CA GLN A 135 -12.89 -20.10 -10.07
C GLN A 135 -13.96 -21.07 -10.60
N GLN A 136 -13.78 -22.38 -10.36
CA GLN A 136 -14.77 -23.39 -10.76
C GLN A 136 -16.13 -23.14 -10.09
N LYS A 137 -16.14 -22.86 -8.79
CA LYS A 137 -17.38 -22.56 -8.05
C LYS A 137 -18.05 -21.28 -8.55
N SER A 138 -17.26 -20.24 -8.87
CA SER A 138 -17.78 -19.00 -9.44
C SER A 138 -18.47 -19.23 -10.80
N ILE A 139 -17.85 -20.04 -11.68
CA ILE A 139 -18.44 -20.42 -12.96
C ILE A 139 -19.73 -21.23 -12.75
N GLN A 140 -19.71 -22.22 -11.84
CA GLN A 140 -20.88 -23.04 -11.54
C GLN A 140 -22.05 -22.23 -11.00
N GLU A 141 -21.83 -21.36 -10.01
CA GLU A 141 -22.89 -20.49 -9.47
C GLU A 141 -23.42 -19.50 -10.51
N LYS A 142 -22.55 -18.99 -11.40
CA LYS A 142 -22.95 -18.14 -12.53
C LYS A 142 -23.88 -18.89 -13.50
N GLU A 143 -23.53 -20.10 -13.90
CA GLU A 143 -24.37 -20.89 -14.81
C GLU A 143 -25.67 -21.36 -14.14
N LYS A 144 -25.62 -21.69 -12.85
CA LYS A 144 -26.81 -21.99 -12.05
C LYS A 144 -27.76 -20.80 -12.01
N GLY A 145 -27.27 -19.61 -11.67
CA GLY A 145 -28.08 -18.39 -11.65
C GLY A 145 -28.70 -18.05 -13.01
N LYS A 146 -27.96 -18.23 -14.11
CA LYS A 146 -28.51 -18.08 -15.47
C LYS A 146 -29.65 -19.06 -15.73
N SER A 147 -29.50 -20.33 -15.35
CA SER A 147 -30.53 -21.35 -15.54
C SER A 147 -31.77 -21.07 -14.70
N GLU A 148 -31.61 -20.64 -13.45
CA GLU A 148 -32.72 -20.25 -12.56
C GLU A 148 -33.53 -19.08 -13.13
N ILE A 149 -32.85 -18.03 -13.60
CA ILE A 149 -33.51 -16.87 -14.23
C ILE A 149 -34.20 -17.28 -15.53
N LEU A 150 -33.55 -18.08 -16.37
CA LEU A 150 -34.16 -18.57 -17.61
C LEU A 150 -35.43 -19.38 -17.32
N ASN A 151 -35.40 -20.25 -16.31
CA ASN A 151 -36.56 -21.03 -15.89
C ASN A 151 -37.70 -20.14 -15.38
N LEU A 152 -37.39 -19.11 -14.59
CA LEU A 152 -38.38 -18.15 -14.11
C LEU A 152 -39.05 -17.41 -15.28
N ILE A 153 -38.27 -16.99 -16.28
CA ILE A 153 -38.79 -16.36 -17.48
C ILE A 153 -39.71 -17.33 -18.23
N ILE A 154 -39.27 -18.58 -18.44
CA ILE A 154 -40.09 -19.61 -19.10
C ILE A 154 -41.42 -19.83 -18.38
N GLN A 155 -41.40 -19.92 -17.05
CA GLN A 155 -42.62 -20.09 -16.25
C GLN A 155 -43.54 -18.87 -16.35
N THR A 156 -42.98 -17.66 -16.29
CA THR A 156 -43.74 -16.40 -16.38
C THR A 156 -44.53 -16.34 -17.68
N TYR A 157 -43.86 -16.61 -18.80
CA TYR A 157 -44.48 -16.53 -20.12
C TYR A 157 -45.29 -17.78 -20.49
N ASN A 158 -45.46 -18.77 -19.62
CA ASN A 158 -46.36 -19.88 -19.90
C ASN A 158 -47.86 -19.49 -19.81
N LYS A 159 -48.17 -18.27 -19.35
CA LYS A 159 -49.52 -17.74 -19.17
C LYS A 159 -50.21 -17.28 -20.47
N PRO A 160 -51.55 -17.17 -20.53
CA PRO A 160 -52.27 -16.61 -21.67
C PRO A 160 -51.84 -15.18 -22.03
N LEU A 161 -51.96 -14.79 -23.31
CA LEU A 161 -51.47 -13.49 -23.79
C LEU A 161 -52.10 -12.31 -23.06
N ASP A 162 -53.42 -12.31 -22.82
CA ASP A 162 -54.09 -11.21 -22.10
C ASP A 162 -53.59 -11.07 -20.67
N GLU A 163 -53.35 -12.18 -19.97
CA GLU A 163 -52.78 -12.14 -18.62
C GLU A 163 -51.36 -11.55 -18.64
N LEU A 164 -50.59 -11.86 -19.69
CA LEU A 164 -49.25 -11.30 -19.87
C LEU A 164 -49.29 -9.80 -20.20
N ILE A 165 -50.21 -9.36 -21.05
CA ILE A 165 -50.40 -7.94 -21.36
C ILE A 165 -50.68 -7.15 -20.08
N ILE A 166 -51.54 -7.67 -19.20
CA ILE A 166 -51.90 -7.01 -17.93
C ILE A 166 -50.72 -6.95 -16.95
N ASN A 167 -49.93 -8.02 -16.85
CA ASN A 167 -48.92 -8.18 -15.81
C ASN A 167 -47.50 -7.80 -16.23
N THR A 168 -47.29 -7.42 -17.48
CA THR A 168 -45.97 -7.08 -18.01
C THR A 168 -45.93 -5.65 -18.56
N THR A 169 -44.72 -5.18 -18.82
CA THR A 169 -44.44 -3.89 -19.46
C THR A 169 -43.51 -4.10 -20.65
N ILE A 170 -43.48 -3.15 -21.58
CA ILE A 170 -42.50 -3.16 -22.68
C ILE A 170 -41.06 -3.33 -22.19
N LYS A 171 -40.68 -2.64 -21.10
CA LYS A 171 -39.34 -2.73 -20.50
C LYS A 171 -39.00 -4.13 -19.99
N SER A 172 -39.95 -4.82 -19.37
CA SER A 172 -39.74 -6.21 -18.95
C SER A 172 -39.62 -7.15 -20.15
N VAL A 173 -40.42 -6.93 -21.20
CA VAL A 173 -40.38 -7.75 -22.43
C VAL A 173 -39.03 -7.58 -23.13
N GLU A 174 -38.53 -6.35 -23.28
CA GLU A 174 -37.22 -6.07 -23.89
C GLU A 174 -36.07 -6.70 -23.11
N ARG A 175 -36.08 -6.54 -21.78
CA ARG A 175 -35.09 -7.17 -20.90
C ARG A 175 -35.09 -8.69 -21.07
N ASP A 176 -36.26 -9.32 -20.97
CA ASP A 176 -36.35 -10.78 -20.99
C ASP A 176 -36.01 -11.33 -22.38
N MET A 177 -36.38 -10.62 -23.46
CA MET A 177 -35.98 -10.97 -24.81
C MET A 177 -34.45 -10.94 -25.01
N SER A 178 -33.74 -9.99 -24.40
CA SER A 178 -32.27 -9.94 -24.43
C SER A 178 -31.58 -11.09 -23.68
N ILE A 179 -32.27 -11.68 -22.69
CA ILE A 179 -31.75 -12.78 -21.85
C ILE A 179 -31.98 -14.13 -22.52
N VAL A 180 -33.17 -14.32 -23.10
CA VAL A 180 -33.63 -15.64 -23.54
C VAL A 180 -33.04 -16.04 -24.91
N GLY A 181 -32.72 -15.06 -25.76
CA GLY A 181 -32.15 -15.29 -27.09
C GLY A 181 -33.08 -16.03 -28.07
N ASP A 182 -32.55 -16.41 -29.23
CA ASP A 182 -33.33 -16.87 -30.40
C ASP A 182 -33.86 -18.31 -30.36
N LYS A 183 -33.70 -19.03 -29.25
CA LYS A 183 -33.84 -20.50 -29.22
C LYS A 183 -34.84 -21.04 -28.21
N THR A 184 -35.87 -20.28 -27.85
CA THR A 184 -36.82 -20.73 -26.82
C THR A 184 -38.28 -20.66 -27.27
N VAL A 185 -39.08 -21.56 -26.68
CA VAL A 185 -40.53 -21.62 -26.81
C VAL A 185 -41.22 -20.30 -26.37
N VAL A 186 -40.53 -19.51 -25.54
CA VAL A 186 -41.02 -18.23 -25.00
C VAL A 186 -40.88 -17.08 -25.99
N GLN A 187 -39.95 -17.18 -26.95
CA GLN A 187 -39.62 -16.09 -27.85
C GLN A 187 -40.85 -15.60 -28.64
N GLN A 188 -41.72 -16.50 -29.08
CA GLN A 188 -42.93 -16.12 -29.82
C GLN A 188 -43.91 -15.29 -28.97
N LYS A 189 -44.04 -15.60 -27.67
CA LYS A 189 -44.87 -14.81 -26.75
C LYS A 189 -44.25 -13.45 -26.46
N LEU A 190 -42.94 -13.39 -26.26
CA LEU A 190 -42.20 -12.13 -26.10
C LEU A 190 -42.35 -11.22 -27.33
N LEU A 191 -42.19 -11.77 -28.53
CA LEU A 191 -42.41 -11.05 -29.79
C LEU A 191 -43.86 -10.56 -29.92
N SER A 192 -44.83 -11.38 -29.51
CA SER A 192 -46.24 -10.99 -29.55
C SER A 192 -46.54 -9.82 -28.61
N LEU A 193 -46.00 -9.86 -27.39
CA LEU A 193 -46.12 -8.76 -26.42
C LEU A 193 -45.41 -7.50 -26.91
N GLN A 194 -44.22 -7.63 -27.50
CA GLN A 194 -43.51 -6.50 -28.08
C GLN A 194 -44.34 -5.83 -29.18
N LYS A 195 -44.91 -6.62 -30.10
CA LYS A 195 -45.83 -6.12 -31.13
C LYS A 195 -47.04 -5.42 -30.52
N TYR A 196 -47.63 -5.97 -29.46
CA TYR A 196 -48.76 -5.36 -28.76
C TYR A 196 -48.39 -3.99 -28.19
N PHE A 197 -47.37 -3.92 -27.33
CA PHE A 197 -46.99 -2.68 -26.65
C PHE A 197 -46.47 -1.61 -27.62
N ASN A 198 -45.71 -1.99 -28.65
CA ASN A 198 -45.27 -1.04 -29.67
C ASN A 198 -46.45 -0.48 -30.47
N SER A 199 -47.49 -1.29 -30.71
CA SER A 199 -48.70 -0.84 -31.40
C SER A 199 -49.55 0.07 -30.51
N GLU A 200 -49.63 -0.21 -29.21
CA GLU A 200 -50.28 0.65 -28.21
C GLU A 200 -49.58 2.01 -28.11
N GLN A 201 -48.24 2.02 -28.19
CA GLN A 201 -47.45 3.24 -28.13
C GLN A 201 -47.83 4.25 -29.22
N VAL A 202 -48.31 3.81 -30.38
CA VAL A 202 -48.74 4.70 -31.48
C VAL A 202 -49.85 5.66 -31.05
N LEU A 203 -50.69 5.29 -30.08
CA LEU A 203 -51.77 6.15 -29.54
C LEU A 203 -51.24 7.27 -28.63
N ASN A 204 -49.97 7.19 -28.21
CA ASN A 204 -49.27 8.21 -27.42
C ASN A 204 -48.53 9.24 -28.29
N GLU A 205 -48.65 9.17 -29.61
CA GLU A 205 -47.92 10.02 -30.54
C GLU A 205 -48.86 10.64 -31.57
N LYS A 206 -48.40 11.71 -32.24
CA LYS A 206 -49.12 12.35 -33.34
C LYS A 206 -49.58 11.33 -34.39
N TYR A 207 -50.84 11.47 -34.83
CA TYR A 207 -51.41 10.58 -35.84
C TYR A 207 -50.54 10.49 -37.10
N SER A 208 -50.27 9.27 -37.52
CA SER A 208 -49.58 8.94 -38.75
C SER A 208 -50.24 7.71 -39.36
N GLU A 209 -50.80 7.86 -40.56
CA GLU A 209 -51.49 6.79 -41.28
C GLU A 209 -50.59 5.57 -41.45
N GLN A 210 -49.36 5.78 -41.90
CA GLN A 210 -48.37 4.71 -42.06
C GLN A 210 -48.07 3.97 -40.74
N ARG A 211 -47.91 4.69 -39.62
CA ARG A 211 -47.61 4.04 -38.32
C ARG A 211 -48.81 3.26 -37.81
N VAL A 212 -50.02 3.78 -37.97
CA VAL A 212 -51.27 3.10 -37.59
C VAL A 212 -51.48 1.85 -38.44
N GLU A 213 -51.31 1.93 -39.76
CA GLU A 213 -51.40 0.76 -40.65
C GLU A 213 -50.39 -0.31 -40.28
N ASN A 214 -49.14 0.07 -40.04
CA ASN A 214 -48.09 -0.85 -39.59
C ASN A 214 -48.47 -1.52 -38.26
N ALA A 215 -48.95 -0.76 -37.28
CA ALA A 215 -49.40 -1.29 -35.99
C ALA A 215 -50.56 -2.30 -36.16
N LEU A 216 -51.55 -1.98 -37.00
CA LEU A 216 -52.65 -2.88 -37.31
C LEU A 216 -52.17 -4.18 -37.98
N ILE A 217 -51.18 -4.11 -38.87
CA ILE A 217 -50.57 -5.29 -39.49
C ILE A 217 -49.85 -6.15 -38.43
N GLN A 218 -49.09 -5.52 -37.52
CA GLN A 218 -48.41 -6.22 -36.44
C GLN A 218 -49.40 -6.93 -35.52
N LEU A 219 -50.49 -6.27 -35.12
CA LEU A 219 -51.53 -6.84 -34.26
C LEU A 219 -52.31 -7.98 -34.92
N LYS A 220 -52.52 -7.94 -36.24
CA LYS A 220 -53.14 -9.05 -36.98
C LYS A 220 -52.25 -10.30 -37.03
N SER A 221 -50.94 -10.15 -36.80
CA SER A 221 -49.97 -11.26 -36.83
C SER A 221 -49.80 -11.99 -35.50
N ILE A 222 -50.48 -11.55 -34.44
CA ILE A 222 -50.42 -12.17 -33.11
C ILE A 222 -51.76 -12.82 -32.75
N GLU A 223 -51.81 -13.54 -31.61
CA GLU A 223 -53.04 -14.17 -31.13
C GLU A 223 -54.16 -13.13 -30.93
N GLN A 224 -55.35 -13.41 -31.47
CA GLN A 224 -56.48 -12.48 -31.47
C GLN A 224 -57.29 -12.60 -30.17
N THR A 225 -56.72 -12.09 -29.08
CA THR A 225 -57.35 -12.06 -27.76
C THR A 225 -58.22 -10.81 -27.56
N GLU A 226 -58.95 -10.71 -26.44
CA GLU A 226 -59.86 -9.61 -26.19
C GLU A 226 -59.13 -8.26 -26.14
N LEU A 227 -57.97 -8.19 -25.46
CA LEU A 227 -57.19 -6.96 -25.38
C LEU A 227 -56.59 -6.56 -26.74
N VAL A 228 -56.16 -7.52 -27.54
CA VAL A 228 -55.66 -7.28 -28.90
C VAL A 228 -56.76 -6.70 -29.78
N LEU A 229 -57.96 -7.28 -29.75
CA LEU A 229 -59.11 -6.79 -30.52
C LEU A 229 -59.54 -5.39 -30.08
N LYS A 230 -59.53 -5.11 -28.77
CA LYS A 230 -59.77 -3.76 -28.24
C LYS A 230 -58.75 -2.75 -28.75
N LEU A 231 -57.47 -3.10 -28.78
CA LEU A 231 -56.44 -2.20 -29.31
C LEU A 231 -56.59 -1.98 -30.83
N ILE A 232 -56.94 -3.02 -31.59
CA ILE A 232 -57.25 -2.91 -33.02
C ILE A 232 -58.41 -1.92 -33.26
N ASP A 233 -59.49 -2.00 -32.47
CA ASP A 233 -60.63 -1.09 -32.57
C ASP A 233 -60.22 0.37 -32.29
N LYS A 234 -59.40 0.60 -31.25
CA LYS A 234 -58.85 1.94 -30.94
C LYS A 234 -58.01 2.50 -32.09
N LEU A 235 -57.04 1.73 -32.58
CA LEU A 235 -56.17 2.15 -33.68
C LEU A 235 -56.95 2.43 -34.97
N SER A 236 -57.97 1.61 -35.27
CA SER A 236 -58.81 1.79 -36.46
C SER A 236 -59.64 3.08 -36.41
N LYS A 237 -59.97 3.57 -35.22
CA LYS A 237 -60.71 4.83 -35.00
C LYS A 237 -59.80 6.03 -34.82
N TYR A 238 -58.48 5.86 -34.73
CA TYR A 238 -57.57 6.95 -34.40
C TYR A 238 -57.65 8.10 -35.41
N LYS A 239 -57.68 7.79 -36.73
CA LYS A 239 -57.86 8.80 -37.79
C LYS A 239 -59.14 9.61 -37.60
N LEU A 240 -60.25 8.92 -37.34
CA LEU A 240 -61.55 9.54 -37.15
C LEU A 240 -61.55 10.49 -35.94
N CYS A 241 -60.96 10.08 -34.82
CA CYS A 241 -60.82 10.95 -33.65
C CYS A 241 -59.91 12.15 -33.93
N ASN A 242 -58.79 11.95 -34.63
CA ASN A 242 -57.86 13.02 -34.99
C ASN A 242 -58.52 14.08 -35.89
N ASP A 243 -59.17 13.64 -36.97
CA ASP A 243 -59.86 14.52 -37.92
C ASP A 243 -61.08 15.18 -37.27
N GLY A 244 -61.76 14.47 -36.37
CA GLY A 244 -62.83 15.00 -35.55
C GLY A 244 -62.36 16.15 -34.67
N LEU A 245 -61.21 16.00 -34.01
CA LEU A 245 -60.64 17.04 -33.16
C LEU A 245 -60.18 18.26 -33.96
N LYS A 246 -59.59 18.06 -35.15
CA LYS A 246 -59.26 19.18 -36.07
C LYS A 246 -60.51 19.99 -36.41
N THR A 247 -61.60 19.32 -36.74
CA THR A 247 -62.89 19.94 -37.04
C THR A 247 -63.45 20.70 -35.83
N THR A 248 -63.32 20.12 -34.63
CA THR A 248 -63.77 20.77 -33.39
C THR A 248 -62.95 22.02 -33.08
N ILE A 249 -61.63 22.01 -33.30
CA ILE A 249 -60.80 23.22 -33.17
C ILE A 249 -61.27 24.30 -34.15
N ASP A 250 -61.56 23.95 -35.40
CA ASP A 250 -62.05 24.91 -36.39
C ASP A 250 -63.36 25.58 -35.94
N LYS A 251 -64.31 24.82 -35.40
CA LYS A 251 -65.56 25.37 -34.85
C LYS A 251 -65.33 26.27 -33.63
N ILE A 252 -64.36 25.94 -32.77
CA ILE A 252 -63.98 26.80 -31.65
C ILE A 252 -63.40 28.12 -32.17
N LEU A 253 -62.54 28.08 -33.18
CA LEU A 253 -62.00 29.28 -33.83
C LEU A 253 -63.10 30.10 -34.54
N GLU A 254 -64.16 29.46 -35.03
CA GLU A 254 -65.34 30.17 -35.53
C GLU A 254 -66.13 30.87 -34.40
N ILE A 255 -66.26 30.23 -33.23
CA ILE A 255 -66.85 30.88 -32.04
C ILE A 255 -66.04 32.12 -31.66
N ASP A 256 -64.71 32.05 -31.70
CA ASP A 256 -63.84 33.18 -31.39
C ASP A 256 -64.07 34.39 -32.32
N LYS A 257 -64.41 34.14 -33.59
CA LYS A 257 -64.69 35.19 -34.58
C LYS A 257 -66.04 35.87 -34.37
N LYS A 258 -67.00 35.23 -33.67
CA LYS A 258 -68.36 35.77 -33.50
C LYS A 258 -68.36 37.00 -32.60
N PHE A 259 -67.56 37.02 -31.54
CA PHE A 259 -67.43 38.15 -30.62
C PHE A 259 -66.18 38.02 -29.75
N VAL A 260 -65.69 39.11 -29.16
CA VAL A 260 -64.62 39.11 -28.15
C VAL A 260 -65.26 39.19 -26.75
N ALA A 261 -64.85 38.32 -25.83
CA ALA A 261 -65.37 38.27 -24.48
C ALA A 261 -64.62 39.24 -23.55
N ASN A 262 -65.24 40.34 -23.15
CA ASN A 262 -64.58 41.45 -22.44
C ASN A 262 -64.97 41.53 -20.94
N ASP A 263 -65.91 40.71 -20.49
CA ASP A 263 -66.44 40.69 -19.13
C ASP A 263 -66.78 39.25 -18.71
N ASP A 264 -67.05 39.03 -17.43
CA ASP A 264 -67.29 37.70 -16.86
C ASP A 264 -68.48 36.98 -17.52
N TYR A 265 -69.55 37.71 -17.85
CA TYR A 265 -70.73 37.12 -18.49
C TYR A 265 -70.42 36.67 -19.93
N THR A 266 -69.70 37.49 -20.71
CA THR A 266 -69.32 37.14 -22.08
C THR A 266 -68.23 36.05 -22.11
N GLN A 267 -67.35 35.99 -21.11
CA GLN A 267 -66.37 34.92 -20.91
C GLN A 267 -67.07 33.58 -20.62
N GLU A 268 -68.02 33.57 -19.67
CA GLU A 268 -68.78 32.37 -19.33
C GLU A 268 -69.64 31.88 -20.51
N THR A 269 -70.27 32.81 -21.23
CA THR A 269 -71.09 32.48 -22.41
C THR A 269 -70.24 31.83 -23.50
N LYS A 270 -69.09 32.44 -23.84
CA LYS A 270 -68.17 31.87 -24.84
C LYS A 270 -67.64 30.51 -24.40
N TRP A 271 -67.28 30.35 -23.14
CA TRP A 271 -66.82 29.07 -22.59
C TRP A 271 -67.89 27.97 -22.67
N LYS A 272 -69.18 28.29 -22.46
CA LYS A 272 -70.30 27.34 -22.64
C LYS A 272 -70.43 26.87 -24.08
N ASP A 273 -70.28 27.78 -25.05
CA ASP A 273 -70.32 27.42 -26.48
C ASP A 273 -69.15 26.49 -26.84
N ILE A 274 -67.93 26.82 -26.39
CA ILE A 274 -66.74 25.99 -26.58
C ILE A 274 -66.90 24.61 -25.92
N SER A 275 -67.40 24.58 -24.69
CA SER A 275 -67.65 23.34 -23.95
C SER A 275 -68.69 22.47 -24.65
N SER A 276 -69.67 23.08 -25.30
CA SER A 276 -70.69 22.37 -26.08
C SER A 276 -70.09 21.70 -27.31
N GLU A 277 -69.15 22.35 -28.01
CA GLU A 277 -68.42 21.74 -29.13
C GLU A 277 -67.49 20.61 -28.69
N LEU A 278 -66.83 20.75 -27.54
CA LEU A 278 -66.02 19.67 -26.95
C LEU A 278 -66.89 18.48 -26.52
N ALA A 279 -68.04 18.73 -25.88
CA ALA A 279 -69.00 17.68 -25.52
C ALA A 279 -69.55 16.97 -26.76
N TRP A 280 -69.80 17.72 -27.84
CA TRP A 280 -70.19 17.16 -29.14
C TRP A 280 -69.09 16.25 -29.69
N TYR A 281 -67.82 16.66 -29.62
CA TYR A 281 -66.68 15.83 -30.02
C TYR A 281 -66.64 14.51 -29.22
N PHE A 282 -66.71 14.59 -27.89
CA PHE A 282 -66.66 13.40 -27.03
C PHE A 282 -67.77 12.40 -27.36
N ARG A 283 -68.98 12.90 -27.58
CA ARG A 283 -70.15 12.05 -27.86
C ARG A 283 -70.09 11.42 -29.25
N ASN A 284 -69.81 12.21 -30.29
CA ASN A 284 -69.94 11.75 -31.67
C ASN A 284 -68.77 10.88 -32.12
N TYR A 285 -67.57 11.16 -31.61
CA TYR A 285 -66.38 10.35 -31.89
C TYR A 285 -66.13 9.27 -30.84
N ARG A 286 -67.01 9.15 -29.83
CA ARG A 286 -66.87 8.24 -28.68
C ARG A 286 -65.47 8.32 -28.06
N PHE A 287 -64.95 9.54 -27.95
CA PHE A 287 -63.60 9.79 -27.49
C PHE A 287 -63.46 9.44 -26.01
N ASN A 288 -62.37 8.76 -25.67
CA ASN A 288 -62.03 8.42 -24.30
C ASN A 288 -60.58 8.86 -24.01
N PHE A 289 -60.39 9.52 -22.85
CA PHE A 289 -59.10 10.11 -22.49
C PHE A 289 -57.98 9.06 -22.30
N ILE A 290 -58.35 7.85 -21.87
CA ILE A 290 -57.39 6.76 -21.63
C ILE A 290 -57.03 6.09 -22.97
N ASP A 291 -57.97 6.04 -23.92
CA ASP A 291 -57.78 5.33 -25.18
C ASP A 291 -56.91 6.11 -26.18
N TYR A 292 -56.85 7.44 -26.09
CA TYR A 292 -56.07 8.29 -26.98
C TYR A 292 -55.24 9.31 -26.20
N PRO A 293 -54.17 8.89 -25.52
CA PRO A 293 -53.40 9.78 -24.64
C PRO A 293 -52.87 11.03 -25.34
N TYR A 294 -52.37 10.92 -26.58
CA TYR A 294 -51.84 12.09 -27.31
C TYR A 294 -52.92 13.14 -27.60
N LEU A 295 -54.07 12.71 -28.12
CA LEU A 295 -55.20 13.61 -28.37
C LEU A 295 -55.75 14.19 -27.07
N SER A 296 -55.69 13.42 -25.99
CA SER A 296 -56.16 13.82 -24.67
C SER A 296 -55.36 14.97 -24.11
N GLU A 297 -54.03 14.97 -24.28
CA GLU A 297 -53.18 16.10 -23.92
C GLU A 297 -53.62 17.38 -24.64
N ILE A 298 -53.91 17.28 -25.94
CA ILE A 298 -54.36 18.42 -26.75
C ILE A 298 -55.74 18.92 -26.29
N VAL A 299 -56.69 18.01 -26.06
CA VAL A 299 -58.02 18.35 -25.53
C VAL A 299 -57.92 19.05 -24.18
N LEU A 300 -57.10 18.53 -23.27
CA LEU A 300 -56.88 19.12 -21.96
C LEU A 300 -56.21 20.49 -22.05
N GLU A 301 -55.29 20.67 -23.01
CA GLU A 301 -54.66 21.96 -23.29
C GLU A 301 -55.69 23.00 -23.79
N ILE A 302 -56.59 22.60 -24.71
CA ILE A 302 -57.71 23.45 -25.16
C ILE A 302 -58.57 23.88 -23.98
N ILE A 303 -59.02 22.91 -23.16
CA ILE A 303 -59.85 23.17 -21.98
C ILE A 303 -59.15 24.15 -21.04
N LYS A 304 -57.89 23.89 -20.71
CA LYS A 304 -57.10 24.72 -19.79
C LYS A 304 -56.95 26.16 -20.27
N LEU A 305 -56.64 26.35 -21.56
CA LEU A 305 -56.45 27.69 -22.14
C LEU A 305 -57.78 28.45 -22.18
N LYS A 306 -58.83 27.83 -22.72
CA LYS A 306 -60.14 28.46 -22.91
C LYS A 306 -60.91 28.68 -21.61
N GLN A 307 -60.70 27.87 -20.59
CA GLN A 307 -61.29 28.09 -19.27
C GLN A 307 -60.64 29.28 -18.53
N LYS A 308 -59.34 29.52 -18.77
CA LYS A 308 -58.61 30.65 -18.17
C LYS A 308 -58.98 31.98 -18.85
N ASP A 309 -59.01 31.97 -20.18
CA ASP A 309 -59.48 33.09 -20.99
C ASP A 309 -60.07 32.52 -22.29
N ALA A 310 -61.37 32.71 -22.48
CA ALA A 310 -62.11 32.16 -23.61
C ALA A 310 -61.67 32.77 -24.96
N ASN A 311 -60.99 33.92 -24.96
CA ASN A 311 -60.42 34.53 -26.17
C ASN A 311 -59.06 33.94 -26.56
N THR A 312 -58.43 33.12 -25.72
CA THR A 312 -57.08 32.58 -25.98
C THR A 312 -57.06 31.85 -27.33
N ASP A 313 -56.15 32.22 -28.22
CA ASP A 313 -55.98 31.53 -29.50
C ASP A 313 -55.46 30.10 -29.30
N ILE A 314 -56.09 29.16 -29.99
CA ILE A 314 -55.74 27.73 -29.96
C ILE A 314 -55.34 27.20 -31.33
N ALA A 315 -55.18 28.05 -32.35
CA ALA A 315 -54.83 27.63 -33.70
C ALA A 315 -53.55 26.76 -33.74
N ILE A 316 -52.55 27.09 -32.91
CA ILE A 316 -51.31 26.32 -32.77
C ILE A 316 -51.54 24.86 -32.36
N LEU A 317 -52.62 24.57 -31.62
CA LEU A 317 -52.94 23.20 -31.20
C LEU A 317 -53.43 22.33 -32.35
N LYS A 318 -53.96 22.95 -33.42
CA LYS A 318 -54.34 22.25 -34.65
C LYS A 318 -53.12 21.70 -35.38
N GLU A 319 -51.99 22.41 -35.35
CA GLU A 319 -50.74 21.99 -35.99
C GLU A 319 -50.11 20.75 -35.32
N LYS A 320 -50.47 20.50 -34.05
CA LYS A 320 -50.07 19.30 -33.31
C LYS A 320 -50.81 18.03 -33.79
N LEU A 321 -51.88 18.15 -34.60
CA LEU A 321 -52.73 17.03 -35.10
C LEU A 321 -52.44 16.61 -36.54
#